data_AF-A0A9Q3H2C3-F1
#
_entry.id   AF-A0A9Q3H2C3-F1
#
_cell.length_a   1.000
_cell.length_b   1.000
_cell.length_c   1.000
_cell.angle_alpha   90.00
_cell.angle_beta   90.00
_cell.angle_gamma   90.00
#
_symmetry.space_group_name_H-M   'P 1'
#
loop_
_entity.id
_entity.type
_entity.pdbx_description
1 polymer ?
#
loop_
_entity_poly.entity_id
_entity_poly.type
_entity_poly.pdbx_seq_one_letter_code
_entity_poly.pdbx_strand_id
1 'polypeptide(L)'
;MSIPGALAFSIYVDWLNAHGKSTRLARIELIMLICLNLSPSERLKPENVHVSGIILVPKEPTALQFNYLLMPLIKELKELWQGYHFLPTSTGPSGFFIRVAILTAIEDVVSMHKLTGVISHSGDHVWNFCTIQKAQIEEIGPRFHYTCSYQNHKSTIAKWLWASPQQRQAIFSEYGVQYSILEDLPYWDATRMVNLYIMHNLIL
;
A
#
# COMPACT_ATOMS: atom_id res chain seq x y z
N MET A 1 12.22 20.60 8.95
CA MET A 1 11.26 21.32 9.82
C MET A 1 9.95 20.55 9.78
N SER A 2 9.55 19.91 10.88
CA SER A 2 8.25 19.25 11.00
C SER A 2 7.16 20.31 11.15
N ILE A 3 6.14 20.27 10.29
CA ILE A 3 4.95 21.11 10.45
C ILE A 3 4.23 20.61 11.71
N PRO A 4 3.92 21.48 12.71
CA PRO A 4 3.16 21.08 13.89
C PRO A 4 1.86 20.39 13.49
N GLY A 5 1.57 19.23 14.08
CA GLY A 5 0.39 18.43 13.76
C GLY A 5 0.51 17.53 12.52
N ALA A 6 1.63 17.56 11.78
CA ALA A 6 1.85 16.64 10.66
C ALA A 6 2.34 15.26 11.15
N LEU A 7 1.49 14.25 11.00
CA LEU A 7 1.78 12.86 11.31
C LEU A 7 1.99 12.07 10.01
N ALA A 8 3.11 11.36 9.97
CA ALA A 8 3.49 10.46 8.91
C ALA A 8 3.35 9.02 9.39
N PHE A 9 2.69 8.19 8.60
CA PHE A 9 2.53 6.76 8.89
C PHE A 9 3.07 5.92 7.75
N SER A 10 3.47 4.68 8.05
CA SER A 10 3.54 3.61 7.06
C SER A 10 2.34 2.69 7.21
N ILE A 11 1.84 2.16 6.10
CA ILE A 11 0.83 1.09 6.09
C ILE A 11 1.53 -0.27 5.96
N TYR A 12 1.00 -1.26 6.68
CA TYR A 12 1.43 -2.65 6.66
C TYR A 12 0.18 -3.55 6.63
N VAL A 13 0.16 -4.54 5.75
CA VAL A 13 -0.96 -5.45 5.52
C VAL A 13 -0.45 -6.89 5.47
N ASP A 14 -0.86 -7.71 6.45
CA ASP A 14 -0.37 -9.08 6.56
C ASP A 14 -1.47 -10.13 6.73
N TRP A 15 -1.21 -11.30 6.18
CA TRP A 15 -2.11 -12.45 6.08
C TRP A 15 -1.73 -13.49 7.13
N LEU A 16 -2.42 -13.44 8.26
CA LEU A 16 -2.23 -14.42 9.32
C LEU A 16 -3.20 -15.59 9.12
N ASN A 17 -2.66 -16.81 9.18
CA ASN A 17 -3.50 -18.02 9.26
C ASN A 17 -4.09 -18.12 10.66
N ALA A 18 -5.41 -17.92 10.78
CA ALA A 18 -6.12 -17.84 12.06
C ALA A 18 -5.96 -19.08 12.96
N HIS A 19 -5.70 -20.25 12.36
CA HIS A 19 -5.70 -21.56 13.04
C HIS A 19 -4.38 -22.34 12.87
N GLY A 20 -3.27 -21.70 12.48
CA GLY A 20 -1.99 -22.38 12.25
C GLY A 20 -2.00 -23.31 11.02
N LYS A 21 -1.05 -24.25 10.95
CA LYS A 21 -0.75 -25.08 9.75
C LYS A 21 -1.87 -26.05 9.32
N SER A 22 -2.95 -26.24 10.09
CA SER A 22 -3.82 -27.41 9.98
C SER A 22 -5.19 -27.18 9.33
N THR A 23 -5.74 -25.95 9.29
CA THR A 23 -7.11 -25.73 8.79
C THR A 23 -7.25 -24.44 7.97
N ARG A 24 -7.56 -24.60 6.66
CA ARG A 24 -7.83 -23.52 5.69
C ARG A 24 -9.19 -22.79 5.93
N LEU A 25 -9.64 -22.65 7.16
CA LEU A 25 -11.03 -22.25 7.43
C LEU A 25 -11.23 -20.72 7.59
N ALA A 26 -10.20 -19.98 8.00
CA ALA A 26 -10.27 -18.51 8.07
C ALA A 26 -8.88 -17.88 7.99
N ARG A 27 -8.75 -16.80 7.22
CA ARG A 27 -7.58 -15.93 7.20
C ARG A 27 -7.92 -14.62 7.90
N ILE A 28 -6.99 -14.14 8.72
CA ILE A 28 -7.05 -12.83 9.37
C ILE A 28 -6.13 -11.92 8.57
N GLU A 29 -6.68 -10.84 8.07
CA GLU A 29 -5.91 -9.78 7.45
C GLU A 29 -5.86 -8.60 8.40
N LEU A 30 -4.64 -8.18 8.74
CA LEU A 30 -4.38 -7.11 9.69
C LEU A 30 -3.88 -5.89 8.93
N ILE A 31 -4.59 -4.77 9.04
CA ILE A 31 -4.17 -3.48 8.48
C ILE A 31 -3.62 -2.63 9.62
N MET A 32 -2.32 -2.39 9.60
CA MET A 32 -1.61 -1.62 10.62
C MET A 32 -1.06 -0.32 10.04
N LEU A 33 -1.13 0.74 10.85
CA LEU A 33 -0.45 2.01 10.62
C LEU A 33 0.63 2.19 11.68
N ILE A 34 1.85 2.44 11.23
CA ILE A 34 3.01 2.65 12.11
C ILE A 34 3.44 4.11 12.01
N CYS A 35 3.48 4.81 13.14
CA CYS A 35 3.82 6.23 13.19
C CYS A 35 5.32 6.44 12.94
N LEU A 36 5.68 7.07 11.82
CA LEU A 36 7.06 7.33 11.41
C LEU A 36 7.69 8.51 12.14
N ASN A 37 6.88 9.34 12.80
CA ASN A 37 7.36 10.44 13.64
C ASN A 37 8.05 9.94 14.93
N LEU A 38 7.77 8.71 15.34
CA LEU A 38 8.45 8.07 16.48
C LEU A 38 9.85 7.61 16.10
N SER A 39 10.76 7.54 17.08
CA SER A 39 12.08 6.95 16.87
C SER A 39 11.96 5.46 16.53
N PRO A 40 12.90 4.87 15.76
CA PRO A 40 12.80 3.48 15.31
C PRO A 40 12.54 2.45 16.43
N SER A 41 13.10 2.67 17.63
CA SER A 41 12.91 1.80 18.80
C SER A 41 11.49 1.82 19.38
N GLU A 42 10.71 2.86 19.10
CA GLU A 42 9.37 3.06 19.65
C GLU A 42 8.27 2.63 18.69
N ARG A 43 8.54 2.64 17.38
CA ARG A 43 7.53 2.46 16.31
C ARG A 43 6.73 1.15 16.41
N LEU A 44 7.40 0.06 16.75
CA LEU A 44 6.82 -1.30 16.75
C LEU A 44 6.39 -1.76 18.15
N LYS A 45 6.42 -0.87 19.16
CA LYS A 45 5.86 -1.20 20.45
C LYS A 45 4.33 -1.35 20.33
N PRO A 46 3.71 -2.36 20.97
CA PRO A 46 2.28 -2.61 20.83
C PRO A 46 1.40 -1.38 21.07
N GLU A 47 1.78 -0.50 22.00
CA GLU A 47 1.08 0.75 22.32
C GLU A 47 1.17 1.83 21.23
N ASN A 48 2.11 1.73 20.30
CA ASN A 48 2.39 2.73 19.26
C ASN A 48 1.96 2.27 17.85
N VAL A 49 1.42 1.05 17.73
CA VAL A 49 0.90 0.50 16.48
C VAL A 49 -0.61 0.71 16.43
N HIS A 50 -1.09 1.41 15.40
CA HIS A 50 -2.51 1.61 15.20
C HIS A 50 -3.07 0.52 14.29
N VAL A 51 -3.92 -0.35 14.82
CA VAL A 51 -4.66 -1.35 14.04
C VAL A 51 -5.92 -0.68 13.47
N SER A 52 -5.89 -0.41 12.16
CA SER A 52 -7.00 0.24 11.46
C SER A 52 -8.09 -0.76 11.05
N GLY A 53 -7.73 -2.02 10.84
CA GLY A 53 -8.70 -3.05 10.47
C GLY A 53 -8.21 -4.47 10.76
N ILE A 54 -9.17 -5.32 11.12
CA ILE A 54 -9.02 -6.78 11.19
C ILE A 54 -10.10 -7.37 10.31
N ILE A 55 -9.69 -8.02 9.23
CA ILE A 55 -10.61 -8.58 8.25
C ILE A 55 -10.57 -10.10 8.39
N LEU A 56 -11.72 -10.69 8.69
CA LEU A 56 -11.89 -12.13 8.76
C LEU A 56 -12.60 -12.60 7.49
N VAL A 57 -11.86 -13.30 6.64
CA VAL A 57 -12.41 -13.85 5.40
C VAL A 57 -12.10 -15.33 5.26
N PRO A 58 -13.06 -16.14 4.78
CA PRO A 58 -12.85 -17.57 4.57
C PRO A 58 -11.84 -17.81 3.43
N LYS A 59 -11.75 -16.86 2.49
CA LYS A 59 -10.81 -16.88 1.37
C LYS A 59 -10.15 -15.52 1.24
N GLU A 60 -8.89 -15.55 0.87
CA GLU A 60 -8.12 -14.37 0.48
C GLU A 60 -8.86 -13.54 -0.59
N PRO A 61 -9.04 -12.23 -0.38
CA PRO A 61 -9.69 -11.36 -1.33
C PRO A 61 -8.79 -11.14 -2.55
N THR A 62 -9.44 -10.93 -3.68
CA THR A 62 -8.79 -10.39 -4.89
C THR A 62 -8.34 -8.95 -4.64
N ALA A 63 -7.42 -8.43 -5.44
CA ALA A 63 -6.98 -7.02 -5.34
C ALA A 63 -8.15 -6.02 -5.44
N LEU A 64 -9.15 -6.30 -6.30
CA LEU A 64 -10.35 -5.48 -6.40
C LEU A 64 -11.23 -5.56 -5.15
N GLN A 65 -11.38 -6.75 -4.55
CA GLN A 65 -12.08 -6.89 -3.28
C GLN A 65 -11.37 -6.16 -2.14
N PHE A 66 -10.03 -6.22 -2.16
CA PHE A 66 -9.19 -5.54 -1.19
C PHE A 66 -9.34 -4.01 -1.25
N ASN A 67 -9.51 -3.44 -2.43
CA ASN A 67 -9.86 -2.01 -2.57
C ASN A 67 -11.13 -1.64 -1.79
N TYR A 68 -12.18 -2.46 -1.83
CA TYR A 68 -13.41 -2.19 -1.06
C TYR A 68 -13.17 -2.27 0.45
N LEU A 69 -12.29 -3.16 0.89
CA LEU A 69 -11.95 -3.33 2.31
C LEU A 69 -11.17 -2.12 2.86
N LEU A 70 -10.29 -1.53 2.05
CA LEU A 70 -9.52 -0.34 2.41
C LEU A 70 -10.29 0.98 2.28
N MET A 71 -11.44 0.99 1.61
CA MET A 71 -12.20 2.21 1.32
C MET A 71 -12.51 3.09 2.54
N PRO A 72 -12.92 2.55 3.71
CA PRO A 72 -13.13 3.37 4.91
C PRO A 72 -11.84 4.09 5.34
N LEU A 73 -10.73 3.37 5.42
CA LEU A 73 -9.43 3.93 5.79
C LEU A 73 -8.97 5.00 4.79
N ILE A 74 -9.09 4.75 3.48
CA ILE A 74 -8.70 5.75 2.47
C ILE A 74 -9.55 7.01 2.55
N LYS A 75 -10.85 6.87 2.85
CA LYS A 75 -11.72 8.02 3.06
C LYS A 75 -11.24 8.88 4.24
N GLU A 76 -10.97 8.26 5.38
CA GLU A 76 -10.45 8.95 6.57
C GLU A 76 -9.10 9.62 6.30
N LEU A 77 -8.18 8.94 5.61
CA LEU A 77 -6.88 9.51 5.23
C LEU A 77 -7.03 10.72 4.30
N LYS A 78 -8.00 10.72 3.39
CA LYS A 78 -8.29 11.88 2.54
C LYS A 78 -8.79 13.07 3.34
N GLU A 79 -9.64 12.84 4.33
CA GLU A 79 -10.11 13.89 5.25
C GLU A 79 -8.95 14.43 6.11
N LEU A 80 -8.16 13.53 6.69
CA LEU A 80 -7.00 13.87 7.51
C LEU A 80 -5.87 14.55 6.71
N TRP A 81 -5.77 14.31 5.40
CA TRP A 81 -4.83 15.04 4.54
C TRP A 81 -5.20 16.51 4.37
N GLN A 82 -6.50 16.81 4.23
CA GLN A 82 -6.97 18.21 4.25
C GLN A 82 -6.72 18.84 5.63
N GLY A 83 -6.82 18.01 6.65
CA GLY A 83 -6.50 18.31 8.03
C GLY A 83 -7.75 18.40 8.90
N TYR A 84 -7.56 18.11 10.17
CA TYR A 84 -8.65 18.01 11.14
C TYR A 84 -8.33 18.83 12.38
N HIS A 85 -9.30 19.66 12.79
CA HIS A 85 -9.23 20.45 14.02
C HIS A 85 -9.93 19.69 15.15
N PHE A 86 -9.15 19.24 16.13
CA PHE A 86 -9.71 18.75 17.39
C PHE A 86 -10.17 19.91 18.24
N LEU A 87 -11.34 19.71 18.87
CA LEU A 87 -11.87 20.62 19.86
C LEU A 87 -10.93 20.72 21.07
N PRO A 88 -10.96 21.83 21.81
CA PRO A 88 -10.26 21.96 23.07
C PRO A 88 -10.47 20.77 23.99
N THR A 89 -9.35 20.22 24.49
CA THR A 89 -9.34 19.17 25.53
C THR A 89 -8.76 19.74 26.81
N SER A 90 -8.89 19.01 27.92
CA SER A 90 -8.24 19.39 29.19
C SER A 90 -6.73 19.53 29.08
N THR A 91 -6.10 18.78 28.17
CA THR A 91 -4.65 18.79 27.88
C THR A 91 -4.27 19.79 26.78
N GLY A 92 -5.24 20.30 26.02
CA GLY A 92 -5.06 21.20 24.88
C GLY A 92 -6.19 22.21 24.81
N PRO A 93 -6.20 23.26 25.65
CA PRO A 93 -7.32 24.20 25.77
C PRO A 93 -7.56 25.06 24.52
N SER A 94 -6.63 25.10 23.58
CA SER A 94 -6.78 25.77 22.28
C SER A 94 -7.26 24.82 21.17
N GLY A 95 -7.49 23.54 21.47
CA GLY A 95 -7.60 22.48 20.47
C GLY A 95 -6.26 22.26 19.77
N PHE A 96 -6.25 21.37 18.79
CA PHE A 96 -5.07 21.15 17.95
C PHE A 96 -5.46 20.72 16.54
N PHE A 97 -4.66 21.13 15.58
CA PHE A 97 -4.83 20.76 14.18
C PHE A 97 -3.87 19.63 13.84
N ILE A 98 -4.35 18.61 13.14
CA ILE A 98 -3.48 17.57 12.59
C ILE A 98 -3.66 17.43 11.08
N ARG A 99 -2.61 16.93 10.45
CA ARG A 99 -2.65 16.33 9.11
C ARG A 99 -2.00 14.98 9.14
N VAL A 100 -2.57 14.02 8.43
CA VAL A 100 -2.03 12.66 8.35
C VAL A 100 -1.72 12.31 6.90
N ALA A 101 -0.57 11.67 6.67
CA ALA A 101 -0.22 11.10 5.39
C ALA A 101 0.45 9.72 5.55
N ILE A 102 0.15 8.83 4.61
CA ILE A 102 0.91 7.59 4.44
C ILE A 102 2.13 7.91 3.59
N LEU A 103 3.34 7.74 4.14
CA LEU A 103 4.59 7.98 3.39
C LEU A 103 5.11 6.74 2.68
N THR A 104 4.77 5.56 3.18
CA THR A 104 5.19 4.31 2.55
C THR A 104 4.26 3.16 2.91
N ALA A 105 4.06 2.25 1.97
CA ALA A 105 3.67 0.88 2.28
C ALA A 105 4.93 0.06 2.55
N ILE A 106 4.92 -0.76 3.59
CA ILE A 106 6.00 -1.71 3.88
C ILE A 106 5.36 -3.08 3.82
N GLU A 107 5.67 -3.86 2.81
CA GLU A 107 4.95 -5.12 2.56
C GLU A 107 5.92 -6.22 2.08
N ASP A 108 5.53 -7.48 2.27
CA ASP A 108 6.08 -8.56 1.47
C ASP A 108 5.66 -8.41 -0.01
N VAL A 109 6.30 -9.13 -0.92
CA VAL A 109 6.08 -8.94 -2.36
C VAL A 109 4.65 -9.31 -2.78
N VAL A 110 4.03 -10.31 -2.17
CA VAL A 110 2.66 -10.75 -2.52
C VAL A 110 1.64 -9.70 -2.06
N SER A 111 1.76 -9.23 -0.81
CA SER A 111 0.88 -8.20 -0.26
C SER A 111 1.05 -6.86 -0.98
N MET A 112 2.30 -6.51 -1.32
CA MET A 112 2.64 -5.33 -2.12
C MET A 112 1.87 -5.31 -3.44
N HIS A 113 1.90 -6.40 -4.21
CA HIS A 113 1.24 -6.46 -5.52
C HIS A 113 -0.26 -6.20 -5.42
N LYS A 114 -0.92 -6.73 -4.39
CA LYS A 114 -2.36 -6.47 -4.18
C LYS A 114 -2.64 -5.05 -3.74
N LEU A 115 -1.87 -4.56 -2.76
CA LEU A 115 -2.03 -3.23 -2.19
C LEU A 115 -1.77 -2.14 -3.25
N THR A 116 -0.82 -2.37 -4.15
CA THR A 116 -0.41 -1.39 -5.17
C THR A 116 -1.08 -1.62 -6.53
N GLY A 117 -1.78 -2.75 -6.72
CA GLY A 117 -2.43 -3.08 -7.99
C GLY A 117 -1.44 -3.48 -9.08
N VAL A 118 -0.27 -4.01 -8.74
CA VAL A 118 0.73 -4.46 -9.72
C VAL A 118 0.67 -5.98 -9.89
N ILE A 119 1.02 -6.47 -11.08
CA ILE A 119 1.01 -7.88 -11.42
C ILE A 119 1.99 -8.68 -10.55
N SER A 120 1.59 -9.88 -10.15
CA SER A 120 2.44 -10.76 -9.37
C SER A 120 3.53 -11.43 -10.21
N HIS A 121 4.46 -12.13 -9.55
CA HIS A 121 5.58 -12.86 -10.15
C HIS A 121 5.25 -13.83 -11.30
N SER A 122 3.96 -14.18 -11.49
CA SER A 122 3.50 -14.99 -12.61
C SER A 122 3.28 -14.22 -13.91
N GLY A 123 3.32 -12.89 -13.87
CA GLY A 123 3.18 -12.03 -15.04
C GLY A 123 4.48 -11.80 -15.80
N ASP A 124 4.36 -11.22 -16.99
CA ASP A 124 5.51 -10.89 -17.82
C ASP A 124 6.29 -9.68 -17.29
N HIS A 125 5.77 -8.92 -16.32
CA HIS A 125 6.45 -7.79 -15.69
C HIS A 125 7.06 -8.19 -14.36
N VAL A 126 8.32 -7.83 -14.14
CA VAL A 126 9.12 -8.37 -13.03
C VAL A 126 8.98 -7.56 -11.75
N TRP A 127 8.68 -6.25 -11.81
CA TRP A 127 8.64 -5.41 -10.59
C TRP A 127 7.83 -4.11 -10.73
N ASN A 128 7.40 -3.56 -9.58
CA ASN A 128 6.80 -2.21 -9.48
C ASN A 128 7.75 -1.07 -9.92
N PHE A 129 9.06 -1.28 -9.80
CA PHE A 129 10.08 -0.25 -10.03
C PHE A 129 10.70 -0.33 -11.42
N CYS A 130 10.47 -1.43 -12.15
CA CYS A 130 11.06 -1.64 -13.45
C CYS A 130 10.05 -2.09 -14.52
N THR A 131 10.20 -1.58 -15.74
CA THR A 131 9.45 -2.04 -16.92
C THR A 131 10.08 -3.28 -17.56
N ILE A 132 10.96 -3.98 -16.85
CA ILE A 132 11.67 -5.14 -17.37
C ILE A 132 10.68 -6.29 -17.50
N GLN A 133 10.68 -6.91 -18.67
CA GLN A 133 9.93 -8.14 -18.88
C GLN A 133 10.72 -9.35 -18.41
N LYS A 134 10.03 -10.41 -17.99
CA LYS A 134 10.64 -11.65 -17.51
C LYS A 134 11.61 -12.27 -18.53
N ALA A 135 11.31 -12.13 -19.82
CA ALA A 135 12.18 -12.57 -20.92
C ALA A 135 13.52 -11.82 -20.99
N GLN A 136 13.60 -10.63 -20.39
CA GLN A 136 14.78 -9.75 -20.41
C GLN A 136 15.48 -9.68 -19.05
N ILE A 137 15.13 -10.58 -18.11
CA ILE A 137 15.67 -10.55 -16.75
C ILE A 137 17.19 -10.77 -16.70
N GLU A 138 17.76 -11.41 -17.72
CA GLU A 138 19.20 -11.66 -17.87
C GLU A 138 19.96 -10.45 -18.44
N GLU A 139 19.27 -9.43 -18.98
CA GLU A 139 19.86 -8.19 -19.51
C GLU A 139 20.22 -7.18 -18.40
N ILE A 140 20.85 -7.65 -17.32
CA ILE A 140 21.26 -6.81 -16.18
C ILE A 140 22.49 -5.99 -16.57
N GLY A 141 22.25 -4.88 -17.26
CA GLY A 141 23.25 -3.86 -17.57
C GLY A 141 23.34 -2.77 -16.49
N PRO A 142 24.43 -1.97 -16.43
CA PRO A 142 24.70 -1.00 -15.36
C PRO A 142 23.77 0.23 -15.32
N ARG A 143 22.64 0.21 -16.02
CA ARG A 143 21.80 1.39 -16.20
C ARG A 143 20.32 1.09 -15.98
N PHE A 144 19.81 1.80 -14.99
CA PHE A 144 18.42 2.07 -14.62
C PHE A 144 17.57 2.65 -15.77
N HIS A 145 17.59 2.05 -16.97
CA HIS A 145 16.82 2.54 -18.13
C HIS A 145 15.34 2.18 -18.08
N TYR A 146 14.92 1.35 -17.12
CA TYR A 146 13.59 0.78 -17.05
C TYR A 146 12.76 1.35 -15.91
N THR A 147 12.97 2.60 -15.47
CA THR A 147 12.17 3.15 -14.35
C THR A 147 10.72 3.36 -14.76
N CYS A 148 9.78 2.85 -13.96
CA CYS A 148 8.37 3.22 -14.10
C CYS A 148 8.20 4.69 -13.69
N SER A 149 7.83 5.57 -14.63
CA SER A 149 7.58 6.98 -14.30
C SER A 149 6.20 7.13 -13.67
N TYR A 150 6.09 8.04 -12.70
CA TYR A 150 4.80 8.39 -12.08
C TYR A 150 3.73 8.78 -13.12
N GLN A 151 4.12 9.54 -14.15
CA GLN A 151 3.22 9.94 -15.23
C GLN A 151 2.72 8.75 -16.04
N ASN A 152 3.61 7.81 -16.39
CA ASN A 152 3.22 6.60 -17.11
C ASN A 152 2.28 5.75 -16.27
N HIS A 153 2.62 5.53 -14.99
CA HIS A 153 1.77 4.82 -14.03
C HIS A 153 0.37 5.43 -13.96
N LYS A 154 0.26 6.73 -13.70
CA LYS A 154 -1.04 7.43 -13.64
C LYS A 154 -1.81 7.36 -14.97
N SER A 155 -1.11 7.45 -16.11
CA SER A 155 -1.75 7.32 -17.42
C SER A 155 -2.34 5.92 -17.65
N THR A 156 -1.64 4.87 -17.22
CA THR A 156 -2.11 3.48 -17.30
C THR A 156 -3.28 3.23 -16.38
N ILE A 157 -3.23 3.72 -15.13
CA ILE A 157 -4.34 3.65 -14.19
C ILE A 157 -5.58 4.35 -14.75
N ALA A 158 -5.42 5.54 -15.35
CA ALA A 158 -6.52 6.25 -15.99
C ALA A 158 -7.13 5.43 -17.14
N LYS A 159 -6.30 4.87 -18.04
CA LYS A 159 -6.78 3.97 -19.10
C LYS A 159 -7.56 2.79 -18.52
N TRP A 160 -7.06 2.17 -17.45
CA TRP A 160 -7.72 1.04 -16.80
C TRP A 160 -9.09 1.43 -16.18
N LEU A 161 -9.17 2.60 -15.53
CA LEU A 161 -10.40 3.08 -14.91
C LEU A 161 -11.52 3.32 -15.94
N TRP A 162 -11.18 3.94 -17.08
CA TRP A 162 -12.11 4.23 -18.18
C TRP A 162 -12.42 3.03 -19.09
N ALA A 163 -11.67 1.94 -18.96
CA ALA A 163 -11.85 0.73 -19.77
C ALA A 163 -13.02 -0.13 -19.29
N SER A 164 -13.61 -0.89 -20.22
CA SER A 164 -14.60 -1.93 -19.91
C SER A 164 -13.96 -3.09 -19.12
N PRO A 165 -14.75 -3.93 -18.43
CA PRO A 165 -14.22 -5.08 -17.69
C PRO A 165 -13.33 -6.01 -18.54
N GLN A 166 -13.68 -6.23 -19.82
CA GLN A 166 -12.88 -7.04 -20.74
C GLN A 166 -11.56 -6.36 -21.10
N GLN A 167 -11.60 -5.04 -21.35
CA GLN A 167 -10.41 -4.26 -21.68
C GLN A 167 -9.45 -4.11 -20.50
N ARG A 168 -9.98 -4.03 -19.27
CA ARG A 168 -9.16 -3.96 -18.03
C ARG A 168 -8.21 -5.14 -17.88
N GLN A 169 -8.67 -6.33 -18.23
CA GLN A 169 -7.82 -7.52 -18.18
C GLN A 169 -6.72 -7.49 -19.24
N ALA A 170 -7.01 -7.00 -20.44
CA ALA A 170 -6.01 -6.81 -21.49
C ALA A 170 -4.96 -5.76 -21.08
N ILE A 171 -5.40 -4.62 -20.55
CA ILE A 171 -4.51 -3.56 -20.02
C ILE A 171 -3.66 -4.09 -18.88
N PHE A 172 -4.24 -4.84 -17.94
CA PHE A 172 -3.48 -5.41 -16.84
C PHE A 172 -2.42 -6.42 -17.32
N SER A 173 -2.74 -7.21 -18.35
CA SER A 173 -1.77 -8.13 -18.97
C SER A 173 -0.66 -7.39 -19.70
N GLU A 174 -0.99 -6.32 -20.43
CA GLU A 174 -0.05 -5.55 -21.25
C GLU A 174 0.88 -4.66 -20.42
N TYR A 175 0.36 -3.99 -19.39
CA TYR A 175 1.11 -3.00 -18.60
C TYR A 175 1.48 -3.49 -17.20
N GLY A 176 0.92 -4.61 -16.75
CA GLY A 176 1.17 -5.15 -15.41
C GLY A 176 0.57 -4.33 -14.27
N VAL A 177 -0.31 -3.36 -14.55
CA VAL A 177 -0.86 -2.43 -13.55
C VAL A 177 -2.37 -2.32 -13.66
N GLN A 178 -3.05 -2.35 -12.51
CA GLN A 178 -4.49 -2.12 -12.34
C GLN A 178 -4.73 -1.13 -11.21
N TYR A 179 -5.97 -0.65 -11.09
CA TYR A 179 -6.35 0.30 -10.06
C TYR A 179 -6.18 -0.28 -8.63
N SER A 180 -5.45 0.47 -7.81
CA SER A 180 -5.46 0.37 -6.35
C SER A 180 -6.16 1.58 -5.75
N ILE A 181 -6.91 1.38 -4.67
CA ILE A 181 -7.56 2.47 -3.95
C ILE A 181 -6.57 3.46 -3.30
N LEU A 182 -5.29 3.09 -3.14
CA LEU A 182 -4.26 4.03 -2.72
C LEU A 182 -4.06 5.17 -3.73
N GLU A 183 -4.42 4.95 -5.00
CA GLU A 183 -4.33 5.98 -6.05
C GLU A 183 -5.29 7.15 -5.82
N ASP A 184 -6.30 7.01 -4.94
CA ASP A 184 -7.21 8.08 -4.52
C ASP A 184 -6.58 9.06 -3.52
N LEU A 185 -5.44 8.70 -2.91
CA LEU A 185 -4.69 9.59 -2.04
C LEU A 185 -3.91 10.59 -2.91
N PRO A 186 -4.08 11.91 -2.72
CA PRO A 186 -3.54 12.93 -3.61
C PRO A 186 -2.00 13.01 -3.60
N TYR A 187 -1.37 12.49 -2.54
CA TYR A 187 0.08 12.48 -2.37
C TYR A 187 0.72 11.12 -2.72
N TRP A 188 -0.07 10.10 -3.07
CA TRP A 188 0.43 8.75 -3.26
C TRP A 188 1.14 8.57 -4.60
N ASP A 189 2.31 7.94 -4.54
CA ASP A 189 3.13 7.55 -5.67
C ASP A 189 3.63 6.10 -5.48
N ALA A 190 2.94 5.15 -6.09
CA ALA A 190 3.28 3.73 -6.03
C ALA A 190 4.69 3.41 -6.57
N THR A 191 5.29 4.29 -7.38
CA THR A 191 6.64 4.10 -7.93
C THR A 191 7.75 4.43 -6.92
N ARG A 192 7.41 5.09 -5.81
CA ARG A 192 8.39 5.59 -4.81
C ARG A 192 8.03 5.28 -3.36
N MET A 193 6.75 5.08 -3.06
CA MET A 193 6.22 4.99 -1.70
C MET A 193 5.95 3.53 -1.28
N VAL A 194 6.69 2.60 -1.88
CA VAL A 194 6.56 1.17 -1.63
C VAL A 194 7.92 0.64 -1.23
N ASN A 195 8.00 0.00 -0.07
CA ASN A 195 9.22 -0.58 0.45
C ASN A 195 9.01 -2.07 0.72
N LEU A 196 9.98 -2.88 0.31
CA LEU A 196 9.93 -4.31 0.54
C LEU A 196 10.36 -4.63 1.96
N TYR A 197 9.56 -5.43 2.64
CA TYR A 197 9.93 -5.95 3.93
C TYR A 197 11.03 -7.00 3.79
N ILE A 198 12.17 -6.76 4.43
CA ILE A 198 13.40 -7.56 4.25
C ILE A 198 13.27 -8.96 4.88
N MET A 199 12.47 -9.13 5.95
CA MET A 199 12.46 -10.40 6.69
C MET A 199 11.96 -11.59 5.86
N HIS A 200 11.13 -11.38 4.83
CA HIS A 200 10.66 -12.46 3.94
C HIS A 200 11.43 -12.57 2.62
N ASN A 201 12.29 -11.60 2.30
CA ASN A 201 12.91 -11.48 0.98
C ASN A 201 14.43 -11.77 0.97
N LEU A 202 15.12 -11.65 2.11
CA LEU A 202 16.57 -11.85 2.21
C LEU A 202 16.98 -12.94 3.20
N ILE A 203 16.06 -13.40 4.06
CA ILE A 203 16.29 -14.47 5.02
C ILE A 203 15.34 -15.62 4.65
N LEU A 204 15.71 -16.37 3.61
CA LEU A 204 15.12 -17.66 3.26
C LEU A 204 16.12 -18.77 3.58
#